data_AF-A0A951IQW6-F1
#
_entry.id   AF-A0A951IQW6-F1
#
_cell.length_a   1.000
_cell.length_b   1.000
_cell.length_c   1.000
_cell.angle_alpha   90.00
_cell.angle_beta   90.00
_cell.angle_gamma   90.00
#
_symmetry.space_group_name_H-M   'P 1'
#
loop_
_entity.id
_entity.type
_entity.pdbx_description
1 polymer ?
#
loop_
_entity_poly.entity_id
_entity_poly.type
_entity_poly.pdbx_seq_one_letter_code
_entity_poly.pdbx_strand_id
1 'polypeptide(L)'
;MWLLVAREPRQDAPHWPGRTSLAALDAVAWPLAAVFSILLSNQPLGVVGPVLTVAALALSAVRLRSAISFNHRYHFTTWRWGGVVIGLLMMGFALRLAA
;
A
#
# COMPACT_ATOMS: atom_id res chain seq x y z
N MET A 1 22.94 16.92 23.77
CA MET A 1 23.57 17.00 22.42
C MET A 1 22.63 16.30 21.46
N TRP A 2 22.04 17.01 20.49
CA TRP A 2 21.08 16.42 19.55
C TRP A 2 21.84 15.81 18.36
N LEU A 3 21.84 14.48 18.25
CA LEU A 3 22.40 13.77 17.11
C LEU A 3 21.42 13.82 15.94
N LEU A 4 21.58 14.82 15.07
CA LEU A 4 20.92 14.85 13.77
C LEU A 4 21.59 13.83 12.86
N VAL A 5 21.04 12.61 12.83
CA VAL A 5 21.44 11.58 11.87
C VAL A 5 20.85 11.95 10.52
N ALA A 6 21.58 12.73 9.73
CA ALA A 6 21.27 12.94 8.33
C ALA A 6 21.46 11.62 7.59
N ARG A 7 20.36 10.89 7.35
CA ARG A 7 20.41 9.71 6.47
C ARG A 7 20.81 10.19 5.08
N GLU A 8 21.91 9.65 4.59
CA GLU A 8 22.37 9.85 3.23
C GLU A 8 21.24 9.54 2.24
N PRO A 9 20.97 10.42 1.26
CA PRO A 9 19.93 10.17 0.29
C PRO A 9 20.25 8.89 -0.47
N ARG A 10 19.46 7.86 -0.19
CA ARG A 10 19.58 6.51 -0.77
C ARG A 10 19.60 6.62 -2.31
N GLN A 11 20.52 5.88 -2.94
CA GLN A 11 20.77 5.88 -4.38
C GLN A 11 19.47 5.81 -5.19
N ASP A 12 19.34 6.67 -6.19
CA ASP A 12 18.21 6.69 -7.11
C ASP A 12 18.11 5.37 -7.85
N ALA A 13 16.90 4.79 -7.90
CA ALA A 13 16.71 3.54 -8.62
C ALA A 13 16.70 3.79 -10.15
N PRO A 14 17.04 2.77 -10.97
CA PRO A 14 17.10 2.89 -12.43
C PRO A 14 15.81 3.47 -13.02
N HIS A 15 15.95 4.39 -13.98
CA HIS A 15 14.82 5.04 -14.65
C HIS A 15 14.46 4.24 -15.91
N TRP A 16 13.29 3.61 -15.94
CA TRP A 16 12.75 2.99 -17.15
C TRP A 16 11.25 3.34 -17.30
N PRO A 17 10.73 3.42 -18.53
CA PRO A 17 9.40 3.99 -18.80
C PRO A 17 8.25 3.25 -18.10
N GLY A 18 8.37 1.94 -17.88
CA GLY A 18 7.36 1.14 -17.15
C GLY A 18 7.38 1.27 -15.63
N ARG A 19 8.33 2.00 -15.03
CA ARG A 19 8.48 2.07 -13.57
C ARG A 19 7.40 2.92 -12.92
N THR A 20 7.05 4.04 -13.57
CA THR A 20 6.05 4.98 -13.07
C THR A 20 4.66 4.36 -13.02
N SER A 21 4.29 3.56 -14.04
CA SER A 21 3.01 2.86 -14.09
C SER A 21 2.93 1.76 -13.04
N LEU A 22 4.00 0.99 -12.84
CA LEU A 22 4.08 0.02 -11.73
C LEU A 22 4.00 0.72 -10.37
N ALA A 23 4.63 1.88 -10.20
CA ALA A 23 4.64 2.60 -8.93
C ALA A 23 3.26 3.21 -8.63
N ALA A 24 2.57 3.69 -9.65
CA ALA A 24 1.18 4.12 -9.58
C ALA A 24 0.24 2.96 -9.23
N LEU A 25 0.41 1.80 -9.87
CA LEU A 25 -0.37 0.60 -9.55
C LEU A 25 -0.15 0.16 -8.10
N ASP A 26 1.09 0.13 -7.61
CA ASP A 26 1.41 -0.15 -6.21
C ASP A 26 0.76 0.85 -5.23
N ALA A 27 0.85 2.15 -5.55
CA ALA A 27 0.30 3.22 -4.73
C ALA A 27 -1.22 3.11 -4.54
N VAL A 28 -1.92 2.58 -5.54
CA VAL A 28 -3.39 2.48 -5.55
C VAL A 28 -3.89 1.09 -5.13
N ALA A 29 -3.11 0.02 -5.38
CA ALA A 29 -3.52 -1.35 -5.08
C ALA A 29 -3.83 -1.58 -3.59
N TRP A 30 -2.98 -1.09 -2.69
CA TRP A 30 -3.19 -1.25 -1.25
C TRP A 30 -4.43 -0.51 -0.71
N PRO A 31 -4.61 0.79 -1.02
CA PRO A 31 -5.84 1.50 -0.70
C PRO A 31 -7.09 0.82 -1.25
N LEU A 32 -7.07 0.39 -2.51
CA LEU A 32 -8.21 -0.31 -3.09
C LEU A 32 -8.49 -1.63 -2.38
N ALA A 33 -7.47 -2.41 -2.05
CA ALA A 33 -7.63 -3.66 -1.28
C ALA A 33 -8.26 -3.40 0.10
N ALA A 34 -7.87 -2.30 0.77
CA ALA A 34 -8.47 -1.90 2.04
C ALA A 34 -9.95 -1.50 1.89
N VAL A 35 -10.28 -0.71 0.86
CA VAL A 35 -11.67 -0.32 0.55
C VAL A 35 -12.51 -1.55 0.20
N PHE A 36 -12.00 -2.46 -0.63
CA PHE A 36 -12.68 -3.72 -0.95
C PHE A 36 -12.92 -4.56 0.31
N SER A 37 -11.95 -4.64 1.21
CA SER A 37 -12.09 -5.39 2.47
C SER A 37 -13.19 -4.79 3.37
N ILE A 38 -13.32 -3.46 3.40
CA ILE A 38 -14.40 -2.76 4.12
C ILE A 38 -15.77 -3.01 3.47
N LEU A 39 -15.84 -2.99 2.13
CA LEU A 39 -17.08 -3.20 1.38
C LEU A 39 -17.57 -4.65 1.45
N LEU A 40 -16.65 -5.62 1.42
CA LEU A 40 -16.98 -7.05 1.56
C LEU A 40 -17.21 -7.46 3.03
N SER A 41 -16.81 -6.60 3.97
CA SER A 41 -17.07 -6.84 5.39
C SER A 41 -18.58 -6.79 5.61
N ASN A 42 -19.16 -7.92 6.01
CA ASN A 42 -20.56 -8.03 6.41
C ASN A 42 -20.83 -7.41 7.81
N GLN A 43 -19.88 -6.63 8.34
CA GLN A 43 -19.95 -6.02 9.66
C GLN A 43 -20.53 -4.61 9.56
N PRO A 44 -21.42 -4.21 10.49
CA PRO A 44 -21.93 -2.85 10.56
C PRO A 44 -20.85 -1.92 11.11
N LEU A 45 -19.98 -1.43 10.23
CA LEU A 45 -18.89 -0.51 10.58
C LEU A 45 -19.40 0.92 10.89
N GLY A 46 -20.67 1.22 10.62
CA GLY A 46 -21.27 2.54 10.85
C GLY A 46 -20.45 3.65 10.19
N VAL A 47 -20.19 4.73 10.94
CA VAL A 47 -19.40 5.89 10.49
C VAL A 47 -17.92 5.54 10.23
N VAL A 48 -17.40 4.48 10.85
CA VAL A 48 -15.99 4.08 10.71
C VAL A 48 -15.68 3.62 9.29
N GLY A 49 -16.62 2.92 8.62
CA GLY A 49 -16.43 2.45 7.24
C GLY A 49 -16.16 3.59 6.25
N PRO A 50 -17.05 4.60 6.14
CA PRO A 50 -16.83 5.77 5.30
C PRO A 50 -15.55 6.55 5.64
N VAL A 51 -15.25 6.74 6.93
CA VAL A 51 -14.04 7.46 7.36
C VAL A 51 -12.77 6.74 6.91
N LEU A 52 -12.71 5.41 7.10
CA LEU A 52 -11.58 4.61 6.64
C LEU A 52 -11.47 4.60 5.11
N THR A 53 -12.60 4.60 4.40
CA THR A 53 -12.63 4.66 2.93
C THR A 53 -12.06 5.97 2.42
N VAL A 54 -12.49 7.10 3.00
CA VAL A 54 -11.95 8.44 2.65
C VAL A 54 -10.47 8.55 3.00
N ALA A 55 -10.06 8.04 4.16
CA ALA A 55 -8.65 8.02 4.55
C ALA A 55 -7.80 7.17 3.58
N ALA A 56 -8.28 6.00 3.17
CA ALA A 56 -7.60 5.14 2.20
C ALA A 56 -7.45 5.85 0.84
N LEU A 57 -8.50 6.50 0.35
CA LEU A 57 -8.46 7.28 -0.89
C LEU A 57 -7.50 8.48 -0.79
N ALA A 58 -7.50 9.21 0.32
CA ALA A 58 -6.58 10.32 0.54
C ALA A 58 -5.11 9.85 0.56
N LEU A 59 -4.84 8.73 1.25
CA LEU A 59 -3.51 8.12 1.27
C LEU A 59 -3.08 7.64 -0.12
N SER A 60 -4.00 7.07 -0.90
CA SER A 60 -3.79 6.69 -2.30
C SER A 60 -3.36 7.88 -3.14
N ALA A 61 -4.08 9.00 -3.04
CA ALA A 61 -3.78 10.22 -3.80
C ALA A 61 -2.40 10.80 -3.42
N VAL A 62 -2.05 10.82 -2.13
CA VAL A 62 -0.74 11.29 -1.67
C VAL A 62 0.38 10.38 -2.17
N ARG A 63 0.17 9.05 -2.16
CA ARG A 63 1.13 8.06 -2.68
C ARG A 63 1.28 8.17 -4.19
N LEU A 64 0.19 8.34 -4.92
CA LEU A 64 0.20 8.53 -6.37
C LEU A 64 0.90 9.82 -6.77
N ARG A 65 0.63 10.94 -6.08
CA ARG A 65 1.35 12.20 -6.28
C ARG A 65 2.85 12.03 -6.02
N SER A 66 3.21 11.30 -4.96
CA SER A 66 4.61 11.01 -4.65
C SER A 66 5.28 10.10 -5.69
N ALA A 67 4.56 9.11 -6.23
CA ALA A 67 5.04 8.24 -7.30
C ALA A 67 5.27 9.00 -8.61
N ILE A 68 4.42 9.98 -8.94
CA ILE A 68 4.55 10.81 -10.14
C ILE A 68 5.66 11.87 -9.96
N SER A 69 5.68 12.60 -8.84
CA SER A 69 6.63 13.70 -8.61
C SER A 69 8.03 13.24 -8.19
N PHE A 70 8.14 12.10 -7.50
CA PHE A 70 9.39 11.58 -6.93
C PHE A 70 9.66 10.14 -7.35
N ASN A 71 9.31 9.77 -8.60
CA ASN A 71 9.47 8.42 -9.14
C ASN A 71 10.89 7.84 -8.95
N HIS A 72 11.92 8.69 -9.07
CA HIS A 72 13.32 8.32 -8.87
C HIS A 72 13.57 7.74 -7.46
N ARG A 73 12.84 8.23 -6.45
CA ARG A 73 12.96 7.86 -5.03
C ARG A 73 11.86 6.90 -4.54
N TYR A 74 10.91 6.53 -5.40
CA TYR A 74 9.79 5.67 -5.03
C TYR A 74 10.22 4.19 -5.02
N HIS A 75 9.97 3.52 -3.89
CA HIS A 75 10.25 2.10 -3.67
C HIS A 75 8.93 1.34 -3.57
N PHE A 76 8.80 0.26 -4.34
CA PHE A 76 7.61 -0.59 -4.36
C PHE A 76 7.30 -1.15 -2.97
N THR A 77 6.16 -0.75 -2.41
CA THR A 77 5.69 -1.22 -1.10
C THR A 77 5.00 -2.58 -1.20
N THR A 78 4.45 -2.92 -2.36
CA THR A 78 3.84 -4.23 -2.70
C THR A 78 4.84 -5.38 -2.60
N TRP A 79 6.13 -5.19 -2.89
CA TRP A 79 7.12 -6.26 -2.66
C TRP A 79 7.34 -6.52 -1.16
N ARG A 80 7.23 -5.48 -0.32
CA ARG A 80 7.52 -5.59 1.11
C ARG A 80 6.40 -6.24 1.91
N TRP A 81 5.15 -6.07 1.46
CA TRP A 81 3.96 -6.55 2.18
C TRP A 81 3.18 -7.63 1.43
N GLY A 82 3.37 -7.77 0.12
CA GLY A 82 2.65 -8.75 -0.70
C GLY A 82 2.85 -10.18 -0.22
N GLY A 83 4.09 -10.57 0.10
CA GLY A 83 4.39 -11.90 0.64
C GLY A 83 3.72 -12.17 2.00
N VAL A 84 3.70 -11.18 2.89
CA VAL A 84 3.04 -11.30 4.21
C VAL A 84 1.53 -11.48 4.04
N VAL A 85 0.91 -10.70 3.15
CA VAL A 85 -0.53 -10.78 2.91
C VAL A 85 -0.93 -12.08 2.21
N ILE A 86 -0.16 -12.54 1.22
CA ILE A 86 -0.38 -13.86 0.60
C ILE A 86 -0.25 -14.97 1.63
N GLY A 87 0.75 -14.91 2.51
CA GLY A 87 0.92 -15.87 3.60
C GLY A 87 -0.27 -15.91 4.55
N LEU A 88 -0.79 -14.74 4.96
CA LEU A 88 -1.98 -14.63 5.80
C LEU A 88 -3.24 -15.17 5.10
N LEU A 89 -3.41 -14.89 3.80
CA LEU A 89 -4.54 -15.40 3.02
C LEU A 89 -4.48 -16.92 2.86
N MET A 90 -3.30 -17.48 2.57
CA MET A 90 -3.09 -18.93 2.50
C MET A 90 -3.38 -19.60 3.84
N MET A 91 -2.94 -19.02 4.95
CA MET A 91 -3.25 -19.50 6.29
C MET A 91 -4.76 -19.48 6.55
N GLY A 92 -5.45 -18.37 6.26
CA GLY A 92 -6.90 -18.26 6.41
C GLY A 92 -7.67 -19.27 5.55
N PHE A 93 -7.19 -19.52 4.33
CA PHE A 93 -7.77 -20.53 3.44
C PHE A 93 -7.57 -21.96 3.96
N ALA A 94 -6.38 -22.29 4.46
CA ALA A 94 -6.11 -23.58 5.07
C ALA A 94 -6.99 -23.84 6.30
N LEU A 95 -7.16 -22.82 7.17
CA LEU A 95 -8.07 -22.90 8.31
C LEU A 95 -9.52 -23.14 7.89
N ARG A 96 -9.98 -22.50 6.81
CA ARG A 96 -11.33 -22.69 6.27
C ARG A 96 -11.56 -24.09 5.70
N LEU A 97 -10.54 -24.73 5.14
CA LEU A 97 -10.62 -26.11 4.65
C LEU A 97 -10.58 -27.16 5.78
N ALA A 98 -9.98 -26.81 6.92
CA ALA A 98 -9.84 -27.70 8.07
C ALA A 98 -11.04 -27.64 9.04
N ALA A 99 -11.91 -26.64 8.93
CA ALA A 99 -13.13 -26.46 9.72
C ALA A 99 -14.37 -26.94 8.96
#